data_AF-A0AAE0RZQ2-F1
#
_entry.id   AF-A0AAE0RZQ2-F1
#
_cell.length_a   1.000
_cell.length_b   1.000
_cell.length_c   1.000
_cell.angle_alpha   90.00
_cell.angle_beta   90.00
_cell.angle_gamma   90.00
#
_symmetry.space_group_name_H-M   'P 1'
#
loop_
_entity.id
_entity.type
_entity.pdbx_description
1 polymer ?
#
loop_
_entity_poly.entity_id
_entity_poly.type
_entity_poly.pdbx_seq_one_letter_code
_entity_poly.pdbx_strand_id
1 'polypeptide(L)'
;MDGNGDGEIIKKEFITAENINSLFNKYNVPKEFDLLSIDIDSTDYWIWKAIEGYIPRVVIIEYNASFPPTESKVVKYDPNLLWDNSNYFGASLLAYEKLGKEKGYTLIACDKTGTNAFFIRSELIKNHFVVKPIGEVYRPPMYGEIINGAHIGHPPSSKSMMSV
;
A
#
# COMPACT_ATOMS: atom_id res chain seq x y z
N MET A 1 6.67 -0.81 11.06
CA MET A 1 6.50 -0.69 12.54
C MET A 1 6.81 -2.03 13.18
N ASP A 2 7.57 -2.10 14.28
CA ASP A 2 8.03 -3.36 14.89
C ASP A 2 6.98 -4.10 15.75
N GLY A 3 5.77 -3.54 15.88
CA GLY A 3 4.64 -4.19 16.54
C GLY A 3 4.83 -4.41 18.05
N ASN A 4 5.78 -3.72 18.68
CA ASN A 4 6.04 -3.84 20.12
C ASN A 4 5.13 -2.92 20.93
N GLY A 5 3.98 -3.43 21.35
CA GLY A 5 3.07 -2.74 22.28
C GLY A 5 2.22 -3.73 23.07
N ASP A 6 1.48 -3.22 24.05
CA ASP A 6 0.73 -4.04 25.01
C ASP A 6 -0.24 -5.00 24.30
N GLY A 7 -0.04 -6.30 24.52
CA GLY A 7 -0.61 -7.42 23.75
C GLY A 7 -2.14 -7.57 23.81
N GLU A 8 -2.85 -6.70 24.53
CA GLU A 8 -4.32 -6.65 24.49
C GLU A 8 -4.83 -6.08 23.17
N ILE A 9 -4.19 -5.03 22.63
CA ILE A 9 -4.60 -4.36 21.39
C ILE A 9 -3.78 -4.87 20.20
N ILE A 10 -2.49 -5.15 20.40
CA ILE A 10 -1.61 -5.61 19.33
C ILE A 10 -1.66 -7.13 19.21
N LYS A 11 -1.89 -7.62 17.99
CA LYS A 11 -1.91 -9.04 17.65
C LYS A 11 -0.78 -9.33 16.68
N LYS A 12 0.12 -10.23 17.09
CA LYS A 12 1.25 -10.66 16.27
C LYS A 12 0.84 -11.86 15.43
N GLU A 13 0.86 -11.68 14.12
CA GLU A 13 0.54 -12.70 13.13
C GLU A 13 1.46 -12.59 11.93
N PHE A 14 1.68 -13.70 11.23
CA PHE A 14 2.24 -13.67 9.89
C PHE A 14 1.08 -13.54 8.90
N ILE A 15 1.02 -12.44 8.15
CA ILE A 15 -0.13 -12.12 7.30
C ILE A 15 0.14 -12.58 5.87
N THR A 16 -0.83 -13.26 5.27
CA THR A 16 -0.84 -13.67 3.86
C THR A 16 -2.19 -13.33 3.22
N ALA A 17 -2.27 -13.39 1.90
CA ALA A 17 -3.52 -13.17 1.18
C ALA A 17 -4.58 -14.22 1.56
N GLU A 18 -4.15 -15.45 1.87
CA GLU A 18 -5.04 -16.55 2.24
C GLU A 18 -5.61 -16.39 3.65
N ASN A 19 -4.90 -15.73 4.56
CA ASN A 19 -5.25 -15.72 5.97
C ASN A 19 -5.85 -14.38 6.46
N ILE A 20 -5.65 -13.26 5.76
CA ILE A 20 -6.01 -11.93 6.28
C ILE A 20 -7.48 -11.81 6.69
N ASN A 21 -8.42 -12.34 5.91
CA ASN A 21 -9.84 -12.31 6.25
C ASN A 21 -10.16 -13.15 7.49
N SER A 22 -9.51 -14.32 7.62
CA SER A 22 -9.64 -15.19 8.78
C SER A 22 -9.05 -14.55 10.03
N LEU A 23 -7.94 -13.84 9.90
CA LEU A 23 -7.34 -13.07 11.00
C LEU A 23 -8.26 -11.93 11.46
N PHE A 24 -8.82 -11.17 10.53
CA PHE A 24 -9.81 -10.13 10.87
C PHE A 24 -11.04 -10.72 11.57
N ASN A 25 -11.55 -11.87 11.12
CA ASN A 25 -12.64 -12.57 11.81
C ASN A 25 -12.21 -13.06 13.21
N LYS A 26 -11.04 -13.70 13.32
CA LYS A 26 -10.46 -14.21 14.59
C LYS A 26 -10.38 -13.13 15.66
N TYR A 27 -10.05 -11.90 15.27
CA TYR A 27 -9.90 -10.76 16.16
C TYR A 27 -11.12 -9.83 16.22
N ASN A 28 -12.26 -10.27 15.68
CA ASN A 28 -13.51 -9.50 15.69
C ASN A 28 -13.35 -8.08 15.13
N VAL A 29 -12.52 -7.91 14.10
CA VAL A 29 -12.38 -6.63 13.41
C VAL A 29 -13.75 -6.25 12.83
N PRO A 30 -14.28 -5.05 13.11
CA PRO A 30 -15.54 -4.59 12.52
C PRO A 30 -15.48 -4.63 11.00
N LYS A 31 -16.60 -4.97 10.34
CA LYS A 31 -16.67 -4.88 8.87
C LYS A 31 -16.53 -3.44 8.38
N GLU A 32 -16.98 -2.47 9.18
CA GLU A 32 -16.80 -1.03 8.98
C GLU A 32 -15.93 -0.44 10.09
N PHE A 33 -14.81 0.17 9.72
CA PHE A 33 -13.89 0.85 10.63
C PHE A 33 -13.27 2.07 9.95
N ASP A 34 -12.55 2.91 10.69
CA ASP A 34 -12.09 4.19 10.14
C ASP A 34 -10.81 4.07 9.29
N LEU A 35 -9.82 3.29 9.74
CA LEU A 35 -8.48 3.30 9.16
C LEU A 35 -7.89 1.89 9.01
N LEU A 36 -7.47 1.56 7.80
CA LEU A 36 -6.61 0.42 7.47
C LEU A 36 -5.23 0.94 7.03
N SER A 37 -4.17 0.52 7.72
CA SER A 37 -2.79 0.82 7.33
C SER A 37 -2.10 -0.48 6.91
N ILE A 38 -1.48 -0.50 5.72
CA ILE A 38 -0.80 -1.67 5.16
C ILE A 38 0.63 -1.29 4.83
N ASP A 39 1.56 -1.93 5.52
CA ASP A 39 3.00 -1.81 5.37
C ASP A 39 3.62 -3.12 5.88
N ILE A 40 3.81 -4.08 4.96
CA ILE A 40 4.33 -5.43 5.22
C ILE A 40 5.57 -5.74 4.37
N ASP A 41 6.26 -4.68 3.92
CA ASP A 41 7.52 -4.65 3.17
C ASP A 41 7.54 -5.31 1.78
N SER A 42 6.52 -6.07 1.37
CA SER A 42 6.64 -6.97 0.21
C SER A 42 5.36 -7.15 -0.57
N THR A 43 4.34 -7.82 -0.02
CA THR A 43 3.16 -8.32 -0.76
C THR A 43 1.89 -7.52 -0.52
N ASP A 44 2.02 -6.27 -0.08
CA ASP A 44 0.98 -5.31 0.32
C ASP A 44 -0.22 -5.25 -0.64
N TYR A 45 0.05 -5.19 -1.96
CA TYR A 45 -0.98 -5.22 -3.00
C TYR A 45 -1.87 -6.46 -2.92
N TRP A 46 -1.28 -7.62 -2.70
CA TRP A 46 -2.00 -8.89 -2.65
C TRP A 46 -2.82 -9.01 -1.37
N ILE A 47 -2.30 -8.48 -0.25
CA ILE A 47 -3.05 -8.38 1.00
C ILE A 47 -4.28 -7.49 0.81
N TRP A 48 -4.11 -6.26 0.32
CA TRP A 48 -5.25 -5.37 0.12
C TRP A 48 -6.26 -5.95 -0.88
N LYS A 49 -5.77 -6.58 -1.95
CA LYS A 49 -6.62 -7.27 -2.93
C LYS A 49 -7.48 -8.34 -2.28
N ALA A 50 -6.88 -9.18 -1.43
CA ALA A 50 -7.54 -10.31 -0.78
C ALA A 50 -8.54 -9.92 0.31
N ILE A 51 -8.45 -8.73 0.91
CA ILE A 51 -9.42 -8.28 1.92
C ILE A 51 -10.82 -8.15 1.31
N GLU A 52 -11.80 -8.90 1.82
CA GLU A 52 -13.17 -8.93 1.32
C GLU A 52 -14.20 -8.76 2.45
N GLY A 53 -15.25 -7.97 2.18
CA GLY A 53 -16.31 -7.70 3.17
C GLY A 53 -15.92 -6.73 4.29
N TYR A 54 -14.70 -6.18 4.25
CA TYR A 54 -14.24 -5.11 5.14
C TYR A 54 -14.09 -3.81 4.36
N ILE A 55 -14.70 -2.75 4.87
CA ILE A 55 -14.86 -1.47 4.17
C ILE A 55 -14.41 -0.29 5.06
N PRO A 56 -13.09 -0.20 5.35
CA PRO A 56 -12.52 0.94 6.06
C PRO A 56 -12.85 2.28 5.38
N ARG A 57 -12.95 3.36 6.13
CA ARG A 57 -13.16 4.70 5.52
C ARG A 57 -11.91 5.20 4.80
N VAL A 58 -10.73 4.90 5.34
CA VAL A 58 -9.42 5.30 4.81
C VAL A 58 -8.50 4.08 4.73
N VAL A 59 -7.79 3.95 3.61
CA VAL A 59 -6.67 3.00 3.47
C VAL A 59 -5.40 3.81 3.26
N ILE A 60 -4.38 3.52 4.06
CA ILE A 60 -3.01 4.00 3.88
C ILE A 60 -2.18 2.79 3.49
N ILE A 61 -1.42 2.91 2.41
CA ILE A 61 -0.59 1.81 1.92
C ILE A 61 0.78 2.31 1.46
N GLU A 62 1.83 1.59 1.84
CA GLU A 62 3.15 1.84 1.30
C GLU A 62 3.16 1.59 -0.21
N TYR A 63 3.66 2.56 -0.98
CA TYR A 63 3.85 2.42 -2.41
C TYR A 63 5.29 2.61 -2.84
N ASN A 64 5.63 1.90 -3.90
CA ASN A 64 6.97 1.93 -4.47
C ASN A 64 7.10 3.14 -5.41
N ALA A 65 7.59 4.26 -4.87
CA ALA A 65 7.79 5.49 -5.62
C ALA A 65 8.93 5.42 -6.65
N SER A 66 9.70 4.33 -6.70
CA SER A 66 10.72 4.11 -7.73
C SER A 66 10.13 4.01 -9.14
N PHE A 67 8.82 3.75 -9.25
CA PHE A 67 8.09 3.70 -10.52
C PHE A 67 7.38 5.04 -10.80
N PRO A 68 7.40 5.52 -12.05
CA PRO A 68 6.62 6.70 -12.43
C PRO A 68 5.12 6.41 -12.33
N PRO A 69 4.27 7.44 -12.16
CA PRO A 69 2.82 7.28 -12.00
C PRO A 69 2.10 6.74 -13.26
N THR A 70 2.82 6.54 -14.35
CA THR A 70 2.34 5.94 -15.60
C THR A 70 2.57 4.43 -15.67
N GLU A 71 3.36 3.87 -14.75
CA GLU A 71 3.68 2.45 -14.73
C GLU A 71 2.89 1.73 -13.64
N SER A 72 2.25 0.62 -14.02
CA SER A 72 1.48 -0.22 -13.13
C SER A 72 2.22 -1.54 -12.93
N LYS A 73 2.94 -1.63 -11.81
CA LYS A 73 3.86 -2.70 -11.45
C LYS A 73 3.55 -3.25 -10.06
N VAL A 74 3.70 -4.55 -9.88
CA VAL A 74 3.53 -5.24 -8.59
C VAL A 74 4.55 -6.37 -8.45
N VAL A 75 5.03 -6.65 -7.25
CA VAL A 75 5.82 -7.87 -7.01
C VAL A 75 4.98 -9.11 -7.28
N LYS A 76 5.59 -10.18 -7.78
CA LYS A 76 4.89 -11.47 -7.88
C LYS A 76 4.50 -11.94 -6.47
N TYR A 77 3.26 -12.39 -6.31
CA TYR A 77 2.81 -12.93 -5.03
C TYR A 77 3.62 -14.18 -4.65
N ASP A 78 4.22 -14.13 -3.47
CA ASP A 78 4.83 -15.25 -2.77
C ASP A 78 4.66 -14.96 -1.28
N PRO A 79 3.89 -15.76 -0.52
CA PRO A 79 3.63 -15.51 0.89
C PRO A 79 4.89 -15.63 1.76
N ASN A 80 5.99 -16.18 1.24
CA ASN A 80 7.26 -16.30 1.95
C ASN A 80 8.30 -15.27 1.48
N LEU A 81 7.90 -14.32 0.62
CA LEU A 81 8.81 -13.29 0.13
C LEU A 81 9.25 -12.41 1.28
N LEU A 82 10.55 -12.45 1.58
CA LEU A 82 11.19 -11.49 2.45
C LEU A 82 11.78 -10.37 1.60
N TRP A 83 11.54 -9.13 2.03
CA TRP A 83 12.15 -7.98 1.38
C TRP A 83 13.67 -7.98 1.59
N ASP A 84 14.40 -7.74 0.50
CA ASP A 84 15.87 -7.78 0.46
C ASP A 84 16.52 -6.39 0.52
N ASN A 85 15.76 -5.39 0.99
CA ASN A 85 16.13 -3.97 1.02
C ASN A 85 16.29 -3.31 -0.37
N SER A 86 15.93 -3.99 -1.45
CA SER A 86 15.96 -3.42 -2.82
C SER A 86 14.64 -2.74 -3.17
N ASN A 87 14.56 -2.11 -4.35
CA ASN A 87 13.31 -1.58 -4.88
C ASN A 87 12.33 -2.66 -5.40
N TYR A 88 12.56 -3.94 -5.11
CA TYR A 88 11.62 -5.04 -5.36
C TYR A 88 10.69 -5.25 -4.16
N PHE A 89 9.69 -4.39 -4.04
CA PHE A 89 8.67 -4.45 -2.98
C PHE A 89 7.35 -3.84 -3.44
N GLY A 90 6.27 -4.25 -2.77
CA GLY A 90 4.94 -3.67 -2.88
C GLY A 90 4.44 -3.54 -4.31
N ALA A 91 3.89 -2.37 -4.60
CA ALA A 91 3.42 -2.01 -5.93
C ALA A 91 3.61 -0.52 -6.23
N SER A 92 3.62 -0.18 -7.52
CA SER A 92 3.57 1.19 -8.02
C SER A 92 2.27 1.90 -7.62
N LEU A 93 2.28 3.24 -7.61
CA LEU A 93 1.08 4.04 -7.31
C LEU A 93 -0.10 3.73 -8.25
N LEU A 94 0.17 3.53 -9.55
CA LEU A 94 -0.89 3.26 -10.53
C LEU A 94 -1.55 1.90 -10.31
N ALA A 95 -0.78 0.89 -9.91
CA ALA A 95 -1.34 -0.42 -9.54
C ALA A 95 -2.31 -0.28 -8.36
N TYR A 96 -1.93 0.47 -7.32
CA TYR A 96 -2.83 0.75 -6.20
C TYR A 96 -4.04 1.61 -6.59
N GLU A 97 -3.88 2.58 -7.49
CA GLU A 97 -5.01 3.37 -7.98
C GLU A 97 -6.05 2.50 -8.67
N LYS A 98 -5.62 1.56 -9.51
CA LYS A 98 -6.50 0.58 -10.18
C LYS A 98 -7.19 -0.32 -9.15
N LEU A 99 -6.43 -0.92 -8.24
CA LEU A 99 -6.98 -1.79 -7.20
C LEU A 99 -7.96 -1.04 -6.29
N GLY A 100 -7.61 0.18 -5.88
CA GLY A 100 -8.47 1.06 -5.11
C GLY A 100 -9.80 1.29 -5.82
N LYS A 101 -9.78 1.65 -7.12
CA LYS A 101 -11.00 1.83 -7.92
C LYS A 101 -11.87 0.58 -7.97
N GLU A 102 -11.27 -0.61 -8.19
CA GLU A 102 -11.98 -1.89 -8.17
C GLU A 102 -12.65 -2.16 -6.81
N LYS A 103 -12.01 -1.73 -5.72
CA LYS A 103 -12.51 -1.91 -4.35
C LYS A 103 -13.40 -0.77 -3.85
N GLY A 104 -13.72 0.21 -4.69
CA GLY A 104 -14.57 1.35 -4.31
C GLY A 104 -13.85 2.48 -3.57
N TYR A 105 -12.55 2.64 -3.75
CA TYR A 105 -11.72 3.69 -3.15
C TYR A 105 -11.14 4.65 -4.19
N THR A 106 -10.93 5.89 -3.78
CA THR A 106 -10.31 6.95 -4.59
C THR A 106 -8.96 7.33 -3.98
N LEU A 107 -7.91 7.40 -4.79
CA LEU A 107 -6.62 7.96 -4.41
C LEU A 107 -6.74 9.47 -4.19
N ILE A 108 -6.29 9.96 -3.03
CA ILE A 108 -6.42 11.37 -2.65
C ILE A 108 -5.08 12.08 -2.53
N ALA A 109 -4.08 11.42 -1.93
CA ALA A 109 -2.78 12.03 -1.68
C ALA A 109 -1.68 10.97 -1.61
N CYS A 110 -0.44 11.43 -1.78
CA CYS A 110 0.76 10.74 -1.30
C CYS A 110 1.45 11.64 -0.26
N ASP A 111 2.12 11.05 0.72
CA ASP A 111 2.92 11.82 1.68
C ASP A 111 4.13 12.47 1.00
N LYS A 112 4.71 13.45 1.70
CA LYS A 112 5.82 14.24 1.15
C LYS A 112 7.07 13.41 0.85
N THR A 113 7.22 12.26 1.49
CA THR A 113 8.38 11.37 1.31
C THR A 113 8.23 10.43 0.13
N GLY A 114 7.02 10.31 -0.44
CA GLY A 114 6.73 9.35 -1.49
C GLY A 114 6.75 7.91 -0.98
N THR A 115 6.28 7.70 0.25
CA THR A 115 6.25 6.40 0.93
C THR A 115 4.81 5.88 0.99
N ASN A 116 3.86 6.73 1.40
CA ASN A 116 2.49 6.32 1.67
C ASN A 116 1.50 6.94 0.70
N ALA A 117 0.57 6.12 0.19
CA ALA A 117 -0.58 6.54 -0.58
C ALA A 117 -1.85 6.48 0.27
N PHE A 118 -2.70 7.51 0.13
CA PHE A 118 -3.92 7.69 0.91
C PHE A 118 -5.14 7.53 0.03
N PHE A 119 -5.96 6.54 0.37
CA PHE A 119 -7.19 6.21 -0.30
C PHE A 119 -8.38 6.44 0.62
N ILE A 120 -9.46 7.00 0.08
CA ILE A 120 -10.70 7.19 0.82
C ILE A 120 -11.83 6.46 0.10
N ARG A 121 -12.74 5.86 0.87
CA ARG A 121 -13.96 5.21 0.37
C ARG A 121 -14.73 6.19 -0.53
N SER A 122 -14.97 5.82 -1.79
CA SER A 122 -15.32 6.76 -2.86
C SER A 122 -16.61 7.52 -2.60
N GLU A 123 -17.58 6.93 -1.90
CA GLU A 123 -18.84 7.59 -1.56
C GLU A 123 -18.69 8.67 -0.47
N LEU A 124 -17.60 8.65 0.30
CA LEU A 124 -17.28 9.68 1.30
C LEU A 124 -16.59 10.91 0.70
N ILE A 125 -16.20 10.86 -0.59
CA ILE A 125 -15.46 11.94 -1.26
C ILE A 125 -16.32 13.16 -1.56
N LYS A 126 -17.61 12.95 -1.87
CA LYS A 126 -18.50 13.99 -2.42
C LYS A 126 -18.49 15.23 -1.52
N ASN A 127 -18.21 16.38 -2.12
CA ASN A 127 -18.18 17.71 -1.48
C ASN A 127 -17.11 17.94 -0.41
N HIS A 128 -16.23 16.97 -0.15
CA HIS A 128 -15.18 17.08 0.89
C HIS A 128 -13.77 17.12 0.32
N PHE A 129 -13.53 16.59 -0.89
CA PHE A 129 -12.20 16.50 -1.48
C PHE A 129 -12.18 16.92 -2.95
N VAL A 130 -11.07 17.54 -3.34
CA VAL A 130 -10.73 17.76 -4.76
C VAL A 130 -9.89 16.58 -5.20
N VAL A 131 -10.46 15.70 -6.02
CA VAL A 131 -9.73 14.56 -6.60
C VAL A 131 -8.84 15.08 -7.71
N LYS A 132 -7.54 14.80 -7.62
CA LYS A 132 -6.54 15.22 -8.60
C LYS A 132 -6.10 14.03 -9.47
N PRO A 133 -5.67 14.26 -10.72
CA PRO A 133 -5.02 13.23 -11.51
C PRO A 133 -3.80 12.64 -10.80
N ILE A 134 -3.54 11.35 -10.99
CA ILE A 134 -2.42 10.63 -10.35
C ILE A 134 -1.07 11.34 -10.49
N GLY A 135 -0.80 11.98 -11.63
CA GLY A 135 0.44 12.72 -11.88
C GLY A 135 0.64 13.95 -10.97
N GLU A 136 -0.44 14.56 -10.48
CA GLU A 136 -0.38 15.68 -9.52
C GLU A 136 -0.28 15.20 -8.07
N VAL A 137 -0.75 13.98 -7.81
CA VAL A 137 -0.74 13.36 -6.47
C VAL A 137 0.58 12.66 -6.19
N TYR A 138 1.17 12.02 -7.21
CA TYR A 138 2.42 11.28 -7.12
C TYR A 138 3.53 12.12 -6.49
N ARG A 139 4.29 11.47 -5.61
CA ARG A 139 5.52 12.01 -5.03
C ARG A 139 6.66 11.05 -5.35
N PRO A 140 7.80 11.55 -5.88
CA PRO A 140 8.99 10.73 -6.03
C PRO A 140 9.55 10.39 -4.64
N PRO A 141 10.43 9.37 -4.54
CA PRO A 141 11.07 9.05 -3.29
C PRO A 141 11.87 10.25 -2.79
N MET A 142 11.74 10.59 -1.50
CA MET A 142 12.60 11.54 -0.78
C MET A 142 13.38 10.82 0.33
N TYR A 143 13.67 9.55 0.11
CA TYR A 143 14.37 8.65 1.02
C TYR A 143 15.38 7.80 0.23
N GLY A 144 16.23 7.07 0.95
CA GLY A 144 17.26 6.21 0.34
C GLY A 144 18.42 7.00 -0.28
N GLU A 145 19.14 6.36 -1.20
CA GLU A 145 20.37 6.90 -1.79
C GLU A 145 20.11 8.14 -2.66
N ILE A 146 21.08 9.05 -2.72
CA ILE A 146 21.02 10.25 -3.56
C ILE A 146 21.97 10.06 -4.75
N ILE A 147 21.42 10.10 -5.97
CA ILE A 147 22.19 10.08 -7.21
C ILE A 147 21.84 11.34 -8.01
N ASN A 148 22.87 12.08 -8.47
CA ASN A 148 22.70 13.33 -9.22
C ASN A 148 21.80 14.37 -8.51
N GLY A 149 21.85 14.42 -7.17
CA GLY A 149 21.09 15.37 -6.38
C GLY A 149 19.62 15.01 -6.14
N ALA A 150 19.18 13.81 -6.56
CA ALA A 150 17.83 13.30 -6.31
C ALA A 150 17.88 11.99 -5.52
N HIS A 151 16.95 11.82 -4.59
CA HIS A 151 16.70 10.55 -3.95
C HIS A 151 16.18 9.53 -4.98
N ILE A 152 16.67 8.29 -4.90
CA ILE A 152 16.23 7.20 -5.79
C ILE A 152 15.35 6.18 -5.08
N GLY A 153 15.13 6.33 -3.77
CA GLY A 153 14.51 5.30 -2.94
C GLY A 153 15.48 4.16 -2.66
N HIS A 154 14.96 2.93 -2.62
CA HIS A 154 15.77 1.74 -2.36
C HIS A 154 16.68 1.38 -3.55
N PRO A 155 17.82 0.71 -3.29
CA PRO A 155 18.73 0.24 -4.33
C PRO A 155 18.01 -0.60 -5.40
N PRO A 156 18.38 -0.47 -6.69
CA PRO A 156 17.79 -1.25 -7.77
C PRO A 156 17.94 -2.77 -7.56
N SER A 157 16.86 -3.50 -7.81
CA SER A 157 16.85 -4.96 -7.86
C SER A 157 17.12 -5.48 -9.28
N SER A 158 17.69 -6.68 -9.38
CA SER A 158 17.72 -7.44 -10.64
C SER A 158 16.41 -8.19 -10.93
N LYS A 159 15.52 -8.29 -9.94
CA LYS A 159 14.20 -8.91 -10.07
C LYS A 159 13.25 -7.98 -10.82
N SER A 160 12.36 -8.54 -11.63
CA SER A 160 11.36 -7.79 -12.40
C SER A 160 9.98 -7.89 -11.76
N MET A 161 9.31 -6.75 -11.59
CA MET A 161 7.92 -6.67 -11.16
C MET A 161 6.95 -6.93 -12.32
N MET A 162 5.84 -7.59 -12.02
CA MET A 162 4.76 -7.90 -12.97
C MET A 162 3.95 -6.65 -13.32
N SER A 163 3.46 -6.55 -14.55
CA SER A 163 2.51 -5.50 -14.93
C SER A 163 1.07 -5.92 -14.59
N VAL A 164 0.28 -4.99 -14.06
CA VAL A 164 -1.17 -5.16 -13.75
C VAL A 164 -2.01 -3.99 -14.22
#